data_AF-A0A1A8D7K8-F1
#
_entry.id   AF-A0A1A8D7K8-F1
#
_cell.length_a   1.000
_cell.length_b   1.000
_cell.length_c   1.000
_cell.angle_alpha   90.00
_cell.angle_beta   90.00
_cell.angle_gamma   90.00
#
_symmetry.space_group_name_H-M   'P 1'
#
loop_
_entity.id
_entity.type
_entity.pdbx_description
1 polymer ?
#
loop_
_entity_poly.entity_id
_entity_poly.type
_entity_poly.pdbx_seq_one_letter_code
_entity_poly.pdbx_strand_id
1 'polypeptide(L)'
;FLFAVMFGDLGHGTVMSLFALWMVLTEKKQKKKRSGNEIWATFFSGRYIILMMGLFSIYTGLIYNDCFSKSLNIFGSGWSIKPMFANQHWTNKTVQSNSLLTLDPNVSGVFSGPYPFGIDPIWNMAVNRLSFLNSYKMKMSVIIGVIHMSFGVVLSVFNHLHFQQKFSVYLVFLPELLFLLCLFGYLVFMIVYKWLVFSARESSQAPSILIHFINMFVMQGNDITPLYPGQTGLQIFLLVVAMVSVPMLLLGKPLYLHWLYRGGKALRRRRGYERVRRVSEDDGSITSTCDDDEEEGVDGLTIREAPPKQFDFADVLLHQAIHTIEFCLGCISNTASYLRLWALSLAHAQLSEVLWAMVMRLGLRITTKVGVVFLVPVFGLFATLTVSILLVMEGLSAFLHALRLHWVEFQNKFYHGTGVKFLPFDFSHLPSVFEQDGLL
;
A
#
# COMPACT_ATOMS: atom_id res chain seq x y z
N PHE A 1 8.76 -1.36 -2.76
CA PHE A 1 8.18 -0.34 -3.66
C PHE A 1 7.56 0.85 -2.91
N LEU A 2 6.48 0.70 -2.12
CA LEU A 2 5.73 1.84 -1.53
C LEU A 2 6.59 2.95 -0.90
N PHE A 3 7.61 2.61 -0.12
CA PHE A 3 8.59 3.57 0.42
C PHE A 3 9.13 4.54 -0.64
N ALA A 4 9.53 4.05 -1.81
CA ALA A 4 10.12 4.84 -2.89
C ALA A 4 9.12 5.80 -3.55
N VAL A 5 7.82 5.52 -3.47
CA VAL A 5 6.77 6.45 -3.93
C VAL A 5 6.75 7.70 -3.05
N MET A 6 6.99 7.50 -1.74
CA MET A 6 7.13 8.57 -0.74
C MET A 6 8.50 9.26 -0.85
N PHE A 7 9.57 8.46 -0.89
CA PHE A 7 10.97 8.88 -0.90
C PHE A 7 11.56 8.80 -2.33
N GLY A 8 10.98 9.56 -3.25
CA GLY A 8 11.34 9.55 -4.68
C GLY A 8 12.23 10.73 -5.06
N ASP A 9 13.52 10.63 -4.80
CA ASP A 9 14.56 11.55 -5.28
C ASP A 9 15.77 10.70 -5.72
N LEU A 10 16.24 10.90 -6.95
CA LEU A 10 17.36 10.15 -7.53
C LEU A 10 18.66 10.33 -6.73
N GLY A 11 18.91 11.54 -6.23
CA GLY A 11 20.10 11.88 -5.45
C GLY A 11 20.11 11.19 -4.09
N HIS A 12 19.02 11.36 -3.32
CA HIS A 12 18.89 10.70 -2.02
C HIS A 12 18.85 9.17 -2.14
N GLY A 13 18.13 8.64 -3.13
CA GLY A 13 18.09 7.20 -3.43
C GLY A 13 19.47 6.63 -3.78
N THR A 14 20.28 7.37 -4.56
CA THR A 14 21.66 6.99 -4.88
C THR A 14 22.55 6.93 -3.65
N VAL A 15 22.53 7.96 -2.80
CA VAL A 15 23.32 7.99 -1.55
C VAL A 15 22.90 6.85 -0.61
N MET A 16 21.59 6.61 -0.44
CA MET A 16 21.10 5.51 0.40
C MET A 16 21.46 4.13 -0.17
N SER A 17 21.39 3.96 -1.49
CA SER A 17 21.78 2.71 -2.16
C SER A 17 23.29 2.43 -2.06
N LEU A 18 24.14 3.46 -2.13
CA LEU A 18 25.59 3.33 -1.94
C LEU A 18 25.93 2.93 -0.50
N PHE A 19 25.28 3.53 0.50
CA PHE A 19 25.44 3.15 1.90
C PHE A 19 24.98 1.71 2.18
N ALA A 20 23.83 1.31 1.64
CA ALA A 20 23.34 -0.07 1.75
C ALA A 20 24.27 -1.09 1.06
N LEU A 21 24.77 -0.77 -0.14
CA LEU A 21 25.72 -1.60 -0.86
C LEU A 21 27.03 -1.76 -0.08
N TRP A 22 27.52 -0.70 0.56
CA TRP A 22 28.70 -0.78 1.43
C TRP A 22 28.51 -1.72 2.63
N MET A 23 27.33 -1.69 3.28
CA MET A 23 27.00 -2.64 4.36
C MET A 23 26.95 -4.10 3.86
N VAL A 24 26.40 -4.34 2.66
CA VAL A 24 26.35 -5.69 2.06
C VAL A 24 27.75 -6.17 1.68
N LEU A 25 28.56 -5.35 1.01
CA LEU A 25 29.93 -5.70 0.62
C LEU A 25 30.86 -5.94 1.82
N THR A 26 30.61 -5.28 2.95
CA THR A 26 31.41 -5.46 4.17
C THR A 26 30.87 -6.51 5.14
N GLU A 27 29.80 -7.23 4.80
CA GLU A 27 29.11 -8.21 5.66
C GLU A 27 30.07 -9.18 6.37
N LYS A 28 31.00 -9.81 5.64
CA LYS A 28 31.97 -10.77 6.24
C LYS A 28 32.87 -10.13 7.31
N LYS A 29 33.18 -8.84 7.18
CA LYS A 29 34.01 -8.09 8.14
C LYS A 29 33.16 -7.61 9.33
N GLN A 30 31.96 -7.10 9.07
CA GLN A 30 31.07 -6.59 10.11
C GLN A 30 30.48 -7.72 10.98
N LYS A 31 30.11 -8.87 10.40
CA LYS A 31 29.61 -10.03 11.16
C LYS A 31 30.63 -10.59 12.16
N LYS A 32 31.94 -10.44 11.90
CA LYS A 32 33.01 -10.78 12.86
C LYS A 32 33.22 -9.70 13.95
N LYS A 33 32.89 -8.43 13.67
CA LYS A 33 32.99 -7.32 14.62
C LYS A 33 31.62 -7.03 15.25
N ARG A 34 31.16 -7.93 16.13
CA ARG A 34 29.89 -7.82 16.88
C ARG A 34 29.85 -6.50 17.66
N SER A 35 29.06 -5.53 17.19
CA SER A 35 28.96 -4.18 17.77
C SER A 35 27.90 -4.12 18.87
N GLY A 36 28.21 -3.49 20.01
CA GLY A 36 27.24 -3.31 21.11
C GLY A 36 26.07 -2.36 20.81
N ASN A 37 26.13 -1.55 19.75
CA ASN A 37 25.08 -0.59 19.43
C ASN A 37 23.88 -1.29 18.78
N GLU A 38 22.79 -1.44 19.54
CA GLU A 38 21.52 -2.06 19.11
C GLU A 38 20.94 -1.46 17.82
N ILE A 39 21.01 -0.13 17.68
CA ILE A 39 20.60 0.59 16.48
C ILE A 39 21.39 0.08 15.26
N TRP A 40 22.72 -0.05 15.38
CA TRP A 40 23.56 -0.56 14.30
C TRP A 40 23.23 -2.01 13.94
N ALA A 41 23.01 -2.87 14.94
CA ALA A 41 22.60 -4.26 14.73
C ALA A 41 21.25 -4.36 13.98
N THR A 42 20.32 -3.45 14.28
CA THR A 42 19.00 -3.37 13.63
C THR A 42 19.11 -2.90 12.18
N PHE A 43 19.91 -1.86 11.89
CA PHE A 43 20.16 -1.43 10.51
C PHE A 43 20.92 -2.49 9.69
N PHE A 44 21.89 -3.20 10.30
CA PHE A 44 22.67 -4.24 9.64
C PHE A 44 21.84 -5.50 9.32
N SER A 45 20.91 -5.90 10.19
CA SER A 45 19.99 -7.01 9.87
C SER A 45 19.08 -6.65 8.69
N GLY A 46 18.60 -5.40 8.62
CA GLY A 46 17.79 -4.85 7.53
C GLY A 46 18.50 -4.52 6.22
N ARG A 47 19.82 -4.75 6.09
CA ARG A 47 20.66 -4.26 4.95
C ARG A 47 20.09 -4.50 3.55
N TYR A 48 19.49 -5.67 3.28
CA TYR A 48 18.89 -5.99 1.98
C TYR A 48 17.58 -5.22 1.71
N ILE A 49 16.81 -4.91 2.76
CA ILE A 49 15.59 -4.11 2.66
C ILE A 49 15.97 -2.67 2.28
N ILE A 50 16.99 -2.10 2.94
CA ILE A 50 17.51 -0.76 2.66
C ILE A 50 18.07 -0.67 1.23
N LEU A 51 18.79 -1.70 0.77
CA LEU A 51 19.29 -1.75 -0.61
C LEU A 51 18.16 -1.72 -1.63
N MET A 52 17.12 -2.56 -1.46
CA MET A 52 15.96 -2.57 -2.35
C MET A 52 15.15 -1.27 -2.26
N MET A 53 15.04 -0.65 -1.08
CA MET A 53 14.45 0.67 -0.90
C MET A 53 15.20 1.76 -1.70
N GLY A 54 16.55 1.73 -1.68
CA GLY A 54 17.39 2.65 -2.45
C GLY A 54 17.27 2.47 -3.95
N LEU A 55 17.34 1.24 -4.44
CA LEU A 55 17.18 0.93 -5.87
C LEU A 55 15.79 1.31 -6.41
N PHE A 56 14.72 1.09 -5.64
CA PHE A 56 13.39 1.57 -6.02
C PHE A 56 13.27 3.11 -5.93
N SER A 57 13.95 3.76 -4.97
CA SER A 57 13.98 5.23 -4.82
C SER A 57 14.68 5.92 -6.00
N ILE A 58 15.75 5.33 -6.52
CA ILE A 58 16.39 5.73 -7.79
C ILE A 58 15.38 5.66 -8.95
N TYR A 59 14.65 4.55 -9.06
CA TYR A 59 13.66 4.35 -10.13
C TYR A 59 12.48 5.33 -10.05
N THR A 60 11.92 5.60 -8.85
CA THR A 60 10.82 6.57 -8.69
C THR A 60 11.30 8.01 -8.81
N GLY A 61 12.51 8.34 -8.35
CA GLY A 61 13.14 9.65 -8.55
C GLY A 61 13.36 9.98 -10.03
N LEU A 62 13.74 8.98 -10.83
CA LEU A 62 13.79 9.10 -12.30
C LEU A 62 12.40 9.33 -12.92
N ILE A 63 11.36 8.64 -12.45
CA ILE A 63 9.97 8.84 -12.92
C ILE A 63 9.45 10.24 -12.55
N TYR A 64 9.71 10.71 -11.33
CA TYR A 64 9.36 12.08 -10.93
C TYR A 64 10.27 13.14 -11.59
N ASN A 65 11.38 12.71 -12.21
CA ASN A 65 12.44 13.54 -12.76
C ASN A 65 12.97 14.58 -11.75
N ASP A 66 13.32 14.08 -10.56
CA ASP A 66 13.85 14.90 -9.47
C ASP A 66 15.13 14.29 -8.85
N CYS A 67 16.14 15.14 -8.67
CA CYS A 67 17.47 14.84 -8.18
C CYS A 67 17.96 16.04 -7.37
N PHE A 68 17.92 15.96 -6.03
CA PHE A 68 18.21 17.07 -5.12
C PHE A 68 17.42 18.36 -5.46
N SER A 69 16.12 18.24 -5.73
CA SER A 69 15.21 19.30 -6.24
C SER A 69 15.43 19.78 -7.68
N LYS A 70 16.27 19.10 -8.48
CA LYS A 70 16.65 19.50 -9.85
C LYS A 70 16.32 18.40 -10.86
N SER A 71 15.79 18.83 -12.00
CA SER A 71 15.26 17.95 -13.05
C SER A 71 16.29 17.72 -14.16
N LEU A 72 16.37 16.48 -14.65
CA LEU A 72 17.31 16.06 -15.68
C LEU A 72 16.67 16.14 -17.06
N ASN A 73 17.26 16.95 -17.94
CA ASN A 73 16.87 17.03 -19.34
C ASN A 73 17.60 15.96 -20.17
N ILE A 74 17.04 14.74 -20.19
CA ILE A 74 17.65 13.57 -20.85
C ILE A 74 17.19 13.44 -22.30
N PHE A 75 15.89 13.58 -22.55
CA PHE A 75 15.28 13.33 -23.87
C PHE A 75 14.83 14.60 -24.62
N GLY A 76 15.01 15.79 -24.04
CA GLY A 76 14.43 17.05 -24.54
C GLY A 76 12.98 17.23 -24.08
N SER A 77 12.57 18.46 -23.75
CA SER A 77 11.19 18.76 -23.34
C SER A 77 10.21 18.58 -24.51
N GLY A 78 9.07 17.96 -24.23
CA GLY A 78 7.94 17.88 -25.18
C GLY A 78 7.26 19.24 -25.38
N TRP A 79 7.55 20.22 -24.51
CA TRP A 79 7.12 21.60 -24.64
C TRP A 79 8.14 22.43 -25.43
N SER A 80 7.64 23.26 -26.36
CA SER A 80 8.47 24.16 -27.17
C SER A 80 7.92 25.60 -27.19
N ILE A 81 8.79 26.58 -26.99
CA ILE A 81 8.41 28.00 -26.89
C ILE A 81 8.41 28.69 -28.27
N LYS A 82 9.16 28.12 -29.23
CA LYS A 82 9.35 28.65 -30.61
C LYS A 82 8.05 29.08 -31.32
N PRO A 83 6.96 28.27 -31.34
CA PRO A 83 5.74 28.66 -32.05
C PRO A 83 4.99 29.84 -31.44
N MET A 84 5.17 30.16 -30.15
CA MET A 84 4.51 31.34 -29.54
C MET A 84 5.13 32.66 -30.02
N PHE A 85 6.41 32.65 -30.41
CA PHE A 85 7.05 33.77 -31.11
C PHE A 85 6.75 33.75 -32.62
N ALA A 86 6.73 32.56 -33.25
CA ALA A 86 6.46 32.45 -34.69
C ALA A 86 5.04 32.92 -35.07
N ASN A 87 4.04 32.60 -34.25
CA ASN A 87 2.65 32.99 -34.46
C ASN A 87 2.32 34.41 -33.93
N GLN A 88 3.34 35.25 -33.69
CA GLN A 88 3.26 36.64 -33.19
C GLN A 88 2.53 36.88 -31.85
N HIS A 89 1.95 35.86 -31.21
CA HIS A 89 1.30 36.00 -29.90
C HIS A 89 2.23 36.59 -28.82
N TRP A 90 3.52 36.27 -28.86
CA TRP A 90 4.54 36.89 -28.00
C TRP A 90 5.46 37.81 -28.81
N THR A 91 5.61 39.04 -28.35
CA THR A 91 6.52 40.06 -28.91
C THR A 91 7.54 40.46 -27.84
N ASN A 92 8.72 40.95 -28.21
CA ASN A 92 9.73 41.40 -27.22
C ASN A 92 9.16 42.38 -26.17
N LYS A 93 8.17 43.20 -26.54
CA LYS A 93 7.43 44.08 -25.62
C LYS A 93 6.65 43.30 -24.54
N THR A 94 5.98 42.20 -24.87
CA THR A 94 5.21 41.39 -23.90
C THR A 94 6.13 40.60 -22.97
N VAL A 95 7.32 40.22 -23.44
CA VAL A 95 8.37 39.59 -22.62
C VAL A 95 9.00 40.60 -21.63
N GLN A 96 9.05 41.88 -22.01
CA GLN A 96 9.55 42.96 -21.14
C GLN A 96 8.49 43.48 -20.15
N SER A 97 7.19 43.43 -20.49
CA SER A 97 6.12 43.89 -19.59
C SER A 97 5.67 42.84 -18.58
N ASN A 98 5.69 41.55 -18.93
CA ASN A 98 5.05 40.50 -18.13
C ASN A 98 6.10 39.57 -17.51
N SER A 99 6.20 39.59 -16.18
CA SER A 99 7.08 38.69 -15.41
C SER A 99 6.62 37.22 -15.40
N LEU A 100 5.36 36.97 -15.77
CA LEU A 100 4.76 35.64 -15.88
C LEU A 100 4.07 35.52 -17.25
N LEU A 101 4.37 34.42 -17.95
CA LEU A 101 3.81 34.09 -19.26
C LEU A 101 3.29 32.65 -19.25
N THR A 102 2.10 32.44 -19.80
CA THR A 102 1.43 31.13 -19.88
C THR A 102 1.60 30.52 -21.26
N LEU A 103 2.15 29.31 -21.32
CA LEU A 103 2.15 28.48 -22.54
C LEU A 103 0.74 27.92 -22.78
N ASP A 104 0.14 28.19 -23.94
CA ASP A 104 -1.17 27.62 -24.31
C ASP A 104 -0.96 26.25 -25.02
N PRO A 105 -1.39 25.12 -24.43
CA PRO A 105 -1.27 23.81 -25.05
C PRO A 105 -2.16 23.60 -26.29
N ASN A 106 -3.12 24.49 -26.56
CA ASN A 106 -3.97 24.39 -27.76
C ASN A 106 -3.27 24.90 -29.03
N VAL A 107 -2.21 25.71 -28.89
CA VAL A 107 -1.43 26.23 -30.03
C VAL A 107 -0.50 25.14 -30.58
N SER A 108 -0.62 24.88 -31.88
CA SER A 108 0.12 23.82 -32.58
C SER A 108 1.64 23.92 -32.39
N GLY A 109 2.26 22.86 -31.86
CA GLY A 109 3.70 22.77 -31.62
C GLY A 109 4.17 23.32 -30.26
N VAL A 110 3.32 24.01 -29.48
CA VAL A 110 3.66 24.40 -28.10
C VAL A 110 3.81 23.15 -27.23
N PHE A 111 2.91 22.18 -27.41
CA PHE A 111 3.06 20.82 -26.94
C PHE A 111 3.28 19.90 -28.16
N SER A 112 4.45 19.24 -28.22
CA SER A 112 4.86 18.38 -29.33
C SER A 112 4.64 16.88 -29.05
N GLY A 113 4.32 16.52 -27.80
CA GLY A 113 4.08 15.14 -27.36
C GLY A 113 4.44 14.94 -25.88
N PRO A 114 4.01 13.83 -25.26
CA PRO A 114 4.41 13.48 -23.90
C PRO A 114 5.92 13.18 -23.82
N TYR A 115 6.54 13.52 -22.69
CA TYR A 115 7.95 13.21 -22.43
C TYR A 115 8.15 11.67 -22.36
N PRO A 116 9.16 11.06 -23.03
CA PRO A 116 9.23 9.61 -23.19
C PRO A 116 9.35 8.79 -21.90
N PHE A 117 9.90 9.37 -20.83
CA PHE A 117 10.13 8.65 -19.56
C PHE A 117 10.10 9.60 -18.37
N GLY A 118 9.06 9.49 -17.53
CA GLY A 118 8.88 10.32 -16.35
C GLY A 118 8.24 11.69 -16.65
N ILE A 119 8.45 12.65 -15.75
CA ILE A 119 7.89 14.01 -15.84
C ILE A 119 8.79 14.93 -16.67
N ASP A 120 8.18 15.77 -17.52
CA ASP A 120 8.91 16.72 -18.38
C ASP A 120 9.73 17.75 -17.54
N PRO A 121 11.03 17.95 -17.84
CA PRO A 121 11.88 18.91 -17.13
C PRO A 121 11.33 20.35 -17.04
N ILE A 122 10.51 20.79 -18.01
CA ILE A 122 9.95 22.15 -18.04
C ILE A 122 9.16 22.48 -16.77
N TRP A 123 8.53 21.47 -16.16
CA TRP A 123 7.71 21.67 -14.96
C TRP A 123 8.52 22.20 -13.80
N ASN A 124 9.80 21.88 -13.64
CA ASN A 124 10.57 22.39 -12.49
C ASN A 124 10.83 23.91 -12.55
N MET A 125 10.78 24.50 -13.74
CA MET A 125 10.85 25.96 -13.94
C MET A 125 9.48 26.65 -13.86
N ALA A 126 8.38 25.90 -13.84
CA ALA A 126 7.04 26.44 -13.92
C ALA A 126 6.47 26.83 -12.54
N VAL A 127 5.82 27.99 -12.45
CA VAL A 127 5.20 28.48 -11.20
C VAL A 127 4.00 27.62 -10.79
N ASN A 128 3.23 27.10 -11.75
CA ASN A 128 2.07 26.23 -11.52
C ASN A 128 2.41 24.75 -11.23
N ARG A 129 3.70 24.38 -11.16
CA ARG A 129 4.15 22.98 -11.01
C ARG A 129 3.57 22.26 -9.81
N LEU A 130 3.36 22.95 -8.69
CA LEU A 130 2.78 22.36 -7.48
C LEU A 130 1.33 21.88 -7.71
N SER A 131 0.55 22.60 -8.52
CA SER A 131 -0.82 22.20 -8.88
C SER A 131 -0.84 20.93 -9.74
N PHE A 132 0.05 20.88 -10.75
CA PHE A 132 0.23 19.71 -11.61
C PHE A 132 0.70 18.48 -10.81
N LEU A 133 1.79 18.62 -10.04
CA LEU A 133 2.37 17.54 -9.24
C LEU A 133 1.44 17.04 -8.14
N ASN A 134 0.66 17.92 -7.50
CA ASN A 134 -0.37 17.54 -6.54
C ASN A 134 -1.44 16.66 -7.21
N SER A 135 -2.06 17.16 -8.28
CA SER A 135 -3.06 16.43 -9.08
C SER A 135 -2.55 15.06 -9.55
N TYR A 136 -1.28 14.97 -9.98
CA TYR A 136 -0.65 13.72 -10.40
C TYR A 136 -0.39 12.77 -9.22
N LYS A 137 0.39 13.19 -8.21
CA LYS A 137 0.80 12.33 -7.09
C LYS A 137 -0.42 11.84 -6.28
N MET A 138 -1.43 12.69 -6.07
CA MET A 138 -2.67 12.31 -5.39
C MET A 138 -3.40 11.19 -6.14
N LYS A 139 -3.60 11.31 -7.46
CA LYS A 139 -4.21 10.26 -8.30
C LYS A 139 -3.39 8.98 -8.29
N MET A 140 -2.06 9.08 -8.44
CA MET A 140 -1.17 7.93 -8.42
C MET A 140 -1.25 7.17 -7.07
N SER A 141 -1.36 7.88 -5.95
CA SER A 141 -1.50 7.25 -4.63
C SER A 141 -2.78 6.44 -4.48
N VAL A 142 -3.91 6.90 -5.03
CA VAL A 142 -5.18 6.16 -5.04
C VAL A 142 -5.08 4.93 -5.94
N ILE A 143 -4.50 5.05 -7.15
CA ILE A 143 -4.32 3.91 -8.07
C ILE A 143 -3.46 2.82 -7.42
N ILE A 144 -2.31 3.19 -6.86
CA ILE A 144 -1.42 2.24 -6.16
C ILE A 144 -2.15 1.59 -4.97
N GLY A 145 -2.89 2.37 -4.19
CA GLY A 145 -3.62 1.88 -3.02
C GLY A 145 -4.69 0.84 -3.37
N VAL A 146 -5.54 1.14 -4.34
CA VAL A 146 -6.61 0.23 -4.80
C VAL A 146 -6.02 -1.07 -5.37
N ILE A 147 -4.95 -0.99 -6.18
CA ILE A 147 -4.26 -2.17 -6.69
C ILE A 147 -3.69 -3.00 -5.53
N HIS A 148 -2.98 -2.38 -4.59
CA HIS A 148 -2.36 -3.07 -3.44
C HIS A 148 -3.39 -3.75 -2.53
N MET A 149 -4.52 -3.09 -2.24
CA MET A 149 -5.62 -3.71 -1.48
C MET A 149 -6.31 -4.83 -2.25
N SER A 150 -6.56 -4.67 -3.56
CA SER A 150 -7.17 -5.73 -4.37
C SER A 150 -6.29 -6.98 -4.42
N PHE A 151 -4.96 -6.81 -4.48
CA PHE A 151 -4.00 -7.90 -4.37
C PHE A 151 -4.06 -8.58 -3.00
N GLY A 152 -4.17 -7.81 -1.91
CA GLY A 152 -4.39 -8.33 -0.55
C GLY A 152 -5.68 -9.16 -0.41
N VAL A 153 -6.78 -8.75 -1.04
CA VAL A 153 -8.04 -9.51 -1.06
C VAL A 153 -7.92 -10.75 -1.96
N VAL A 154 -7.20 -10.69 -3.09
CA VAL A 154 -6.93 -11.88 -3.92
C VAL A 154 -6.07 -12.92 -3.18
N LEU A 155 -5.19 -12.50 -2.26
CA LEU A 155 -4.41 -13.43 -1.43
C LEU A 155 -5.26 -14.25 -0.45
N SER A 156 -6.43 -13.76 -0.02
CA SER A 156 -7.33 -14.55 0.85
C SER A 156 -7.94 -15.76 0.12
N VAL A 157 -8.08 -15.70 -1.21
CA VAL A 157 -8.54 -16.84 -2.04
C VAL A 157 -7.61 -18.05 -1.87
N PHE A 158 -6.30 -17.83 -1.98
CA PHE A 158 -5.31 -18.90 -1.85
C PHE A 158 -5.35 -19.51 -0.44
N ASN A 159 -5.60 -18.69 0.59
CA ASN A 159 -5.77 -19.15 1.96
C ASN A 159 -7.02 -20.05 2.11
N HIS A 160 -8.18 -19.60 1.64
CA HIS A 160 -9.42 -20.39 1.68
C HIS A 160 -9.37 -21.65 0.80
N LEU A 161 -8.66 -21.61 -0.32
CA LEU A 161 -8.43 -22.76 -1.19
C LEU A 161 -7.51 -23.80 -0.54
N HIS A 162 -6.42 -23.36 0.09
CA HIS A 162 -5.50 -24.23 0.84
C HIS A 162 -6.24 -24.96 1.99
N PHE A 163 -7.04 -24.22 2.76
CA PHE A 163 -7.90 -24.81 3.82
C PHE A 163 -9.18 -25.48 3.30
N GLN A 164 -9.36 -25.65 1.97
CA GLN A 164 -10.50 -26.29 1.32
C GLN A 164 -11.90 -25.73 1.67
N GLN A 165 -11.99 -24.52 2.21
CA GLN A 165 -13.24 -23.88 2.63
C GLN A 165 -13.98 -23.23 1.45
N LYS A 166 -14.41 -24.06 0.48
CA LYS A 166 -15.01 -23.62 -0.78
C LYS A 166 -16.22 -22.70 -0.63
N PHE A 167 -17.00 -22.83 0.46
CA PHE A 167 -18.14 -21.95 0.74
C PHE A 167 -17.69 -20.50 1.08
N SER A 168 -16.58 -20.33 1.80
CA SER A 168 -16.04 -19.00 2.15
C SER A 168 -15.61 -18.21 0.91
N VAL A 169 -15.11 -18.88 -0.13
CA VAL A 169 -14.70 -18.24 -1.39
C VAL A 169 -15.89 -17.54 -2.07
N TYR A 170 -17.06 -18.19 -2.13
CA TYR A 170 -18.26 -17.63 -2.79
C TYR A 170 -19.07 -16.69 -1.89
N LEU A 171 -19.04 -16.87 -0.56
CA LEU A 171 -19.90 -16.14 0.38
C LEU A 171 -19.19 -15.02 1.15
N VAL A 172 -17.86 -14.95 1.10
CA VAL A 172 -17.05 -13.90 1.76
C VAL A 172 -16.19 -13.17 0.73
N PHE A 173 -15.24 -13.85 0.10
CA PHE A 173 -14.30 -13.23 -0.85
C PHE A 173 -15.00 -12.59 -2.07
N LEU A 174 -15.97 -13.27 -2.69
CA LEU A 174 -16.63 -12.73 -3.89
C LEU A 174 -17.41 -11.41 -3.60
N PRO A 175 -18.24 -11.31 -2.54
CA PRO A 175 -18.79 -10.03 -2.09
C PRO A 175 -17.74 -8.96 -1.79
N GLU A 176 -16.65 -9.31 -1.10
CA GLU A 176 -15.58 -8.38 -0.74
C GLU A 176 -14.86 -7.78 -1.96
N LEU A 177 -14.51 -8.63 -2.94
CA LEU A 177 -13.88 -8.20 -4.18
C LEU A 177 -14.84 -7.34 -5.02
N LEU A 178 -16.11 -7.74 -5.13
CA LEU A 178 -17.12 -6.96 -5.86
C LEU A 178 -17.35 -5.59 -5.23
N PHE A 179 -17.47 -5.49 -3.91
CA PHE A 179 -17.61 -4.22 -3.19
C PHE A 179 -16.42 -3.28 -3.46
N LEU A 180 -15.19 -3.79 -3.31
CA LEU A 180 -13.96 -3.03 -3.53
C LEU A 180 -13.84 -2.56 -4.99
N LEU A 181 -14.12 -3.45 -5.95
CA LEU A 181 -13.97 -3.16 -7.38
C LEU A 181 -15.07 -2.22 -7.91
N CYS A 182 -16.32 -2.40 -7.48
CA CYS A 182 -17.45 -1.58 -7.96
C CYS A 182 -17.34 -0.12 -7.50
N LEU A 183 -16.83 0.13 -6.29
CA LEU A 183 -16.64 1.48 -5.76
C LEU A 183 -15.28 2.07 -6.15
N PHE A 184 -14.19 1.43 -5.72
CA PHE A 184 -12.84 2.00 -5.84
C PHE A 184 -12.12 1.59 -7.13
N GLY A 185 -12.43 0.42 -7.68
CA GLY A 185 -12.03 0.07 -9.05
C GLY A 185 -12.65 1.01 -10.09
N TYR A 186 -13.92 1.39 -9.94
CA TYR A 186 -14.56 2.40 -10.78
C TYR A 186 -13.92 3.80 -10.64
N LEU A 187 -13.54 4.21 -9.42
CA LEU A 187 -12.77 5.44 -9.20
C LEU A 187 -11.44 5.44 -9.96
N VAL A 188 -10.71 4.31 -9.97
CA VAL A 188 -9.47 4.15 -10.76
C VAL A 188 -9.78 4.21 -12.27
N PHE A 189 -10.84 3.54 -12.73
CA PHE A 189 -11.28 3.63 -14.12
C PHE A 189 -11.58 5.08 -14.55
N MET A 190 -12.30 5.86 -13.75
CA MET A 190 -12.57 7.28 -14.02
C MET A 190 -11.29 8.13 -14.11
N ILE A 191 -10.28 7.85 -13.29
CA ILE A 191 -8.99 8.54 -13.33
C ILE A 191 -8.25 8.24 -14.66
N VAL A 192 -8.16 6.96 -15.03
CA VAL A 192 -7.48 6.53 -16.26
C VAL A 192 -8.25 7.02 -17.49
N TYR A 193 -9.57 6.91 -17.52
CA TYR A 193 -10.41 7.44 -18.59
C TYR A 193 -10.21 8.95 -18.78
N LYS A 194 -10.20 9.73 -17.69
CA LYS A 194 -9.95 11.18 -17.78
C LYS A 194 -8.55 11.51 -18.33
N TRP A 195 -7.54 10.69 -18.06
CA TRP A 195 -6.20 10.86 -18.64
C TRP A 195 -6.09 10.50 -20.13
N LEU A 196 -6.99 9.65 -20.66
CA LEU A 196 -6.94 9.20 -22.06
C LEU A 196 -7.78 10.07 -23.01
N VAL A 197 -8.91 10.62 -22.55
CA VAL A 197 -9.88 11.28 -23.44
C VAL A 197 -9.77 12.81 -23.43
N PHE A 198 -9.64 13.45 -22.26
CA PHE A 198 -9.73 14.91 -22.16
C PHE A 198 -8.42 15.59 -22.59
N SER A 199 -8.42 16.15 -23.79
CA SER A 199 -7.31 16.95 -24.34
C SER A 199 -7.48 18.45 -24.07
N ALA A 200 -6.45 19.25 -24.39
CA ALA A 200 -6.42 20.70 -24.18
C ALA A 200 -7.64 21.45 -24.76
N ARG A 201 -8.15 20.97 -25.90
CA ARG A 201 -9.32 21.52 -26.62
C ARG A 201 -10.63 21.47 -25.83
N GLU A 202 -10.75 20.52 -24.90
CA GLU A 202 -11.97 20.24 -24.12
C GLU A 202 -11.79 20.62 -22.64
N SER A 203 -10.71 21.35 -22.32
CA SER A 203 -10.33 21.72 -20.96
C SER A 203 -11.42 22.49 -20.19
N SER A 204 -12.26 23.26 -20.87
CA SER A 204 -13.40 23.98 -20.28
C SER A 204 -14.56 23.07 -19.83
N GLN A 205 -14.68 21.87 -20.40
CA GLN A 205 -15.74 20.90 -20.07
C GLN A 205 -15.25 19.79 -19.13
N ALA A 206 -13.95 19.73 -18.83
CA ALA A 206 -13.28 18.59 -18.21
C ALA A 206 -13.66 18.38 -16.73
N PRO A 207 -14.56 17.44 -16.39
CA PRO A 207 -15.30 17.45 -15.12
C PRO A 207 -14.46 17.05 -13.90
N SER A 208 -14.90 17.44 -12.70
CA SER A 208 -14.28 17.02 -11.45
C SER A 208 -14.67 15.58 -11.10
N ILE A 209 -13.68 14.72 -10.88
CA ILE A 209 -13.88 13.29 -10.54
C ILE A 209 -14.50 13.18 -9.14
N LEU A 210 -14.10 14.03 -8.19
CA LEU A 210 -14.58 14.02 -6.82
C LEU A 210 -16.09 14.25 -6.73
N ILE A 211 -16.63 15.25 -7.44
CA ILE A 211 -18.07 15.55 -7.40
C ILE A 211 -18.85 14.40 -8.04
N HIS A 212 -18.41 13.87 -9.18
CA HIS A 212 -19.03 12.69 -9.78
C HIS A 212 -19.01 11.43 -8.89
N PHE A 213 -17.97 11.27 -8.07
CA PHE A 213 -17.88 10.17 -7.11
C PHE A 213 -18.82 10.38 -5.91
N ILE A 214 -18.99 11.63 -5.44
CA ILE A 214 -19.97 11.98 -4.39
C ILE A 214 -21.40 11.79 -4.92
N ASN A 215 -21.72 12.38 -6.08
CA ASN A 215 -23.03 12.30 -6.71
C ASN A 215 -23.47 10.86 -7.05
N MET A 216 -22.51 9.95 -7.25
CA MET A 216 -22.78 8.51 -7.39
C MET A 216 -23.49 7.93 -6.16
N PHE A 217 -23.08 8.30 -4.94
CA PHE A 217 -23.72 7.85 -3.70
C PHE A 217 -24.95 8.68 -3.33
N VAL A 218 -24.95 9.98 -3.64
CA VAL A 218 -26.07 10.90 -3.31
C VAL A 218 -27.22 10.79 -4.33
N MET A 219 -27.02 10.10 -5.45
CA MET A 219 -28.00 9.88 -6.53
C MET A 219 -28.58 11.17 -7.14
N GLN A 220 -27.79 12.26 -7.14
CA GLN A 220 -28.12 13.55 -7.76
C GLN A 220 -27.39 13.71 -9.10
N GLY A 221 -28.12 13.76 -10.21
CA GLY A 221 -27.55 13.52 -11.55
C GLY A 221 -27.84 14.56 -12.65
N ASN A 222 -28.38 15.74 -12.33
CA ASN A 222 -29.00 16.60 -13.35
C ASN A 222 -28.05 17.61 -14.03
N ASP A 223 -27.04 18.13 -13.32
CA ASP A 223 -26.40 19.42 -13.69
C ASP A 223 -24.92 19.34 -14.10
N ILE A 224 -24.39 18.15 -14.46
CA ILE A 224 -22.96 17.97 -14.77
C ILE A 224 -22.74 17.26 -16.11
N THR A 225 -21.73 17.71 -16.86
CA THR A 225 -21.28 17.09 -18.11
C THR A 225 -20.86 15.63 -17.90
N PRO A 226 -21.50 14.65 -18.58
CA PRO A 226 -21.15 13.24 -18.44
C PRO A 226 -19.76 12.97 -19.00
N LEU A 227 -18.98 12.16 -18.29
CA LEU A 227 -17.63 11.75 -18.65
C LEU A 227 -17.63 10.83 -19.89
N TYR A 228 -18.68 10.01 -20.05
CA TYR A 228 -18.89 9.10 -21.19
C TYR A 228 -20.40 8.84 -21.40
N PRO A 229 -20.84 8.51 -22.63
CA PRO A 229 -22.25 8.19 -22.90
C PRO A 229 -22.71 6.97 -22.07
N GLY A 230 -23.85 7.12 -21.39
CA GLY A 230 -24.44 6.06 -20.54
C GLY A 230 -23.95 6.03 -19.09
N GLN A 231 -23.08 6.96 -18.65
CA GLN A 231 -22.50 6.99 -17.31
C GLN A 231 -23.51 6.79 -16.17
N THR A 232 -24.64 7.49 -16.18
CA THR A 232 -25.63 7.42 -15.10
C THR A 232 -26.17 6.00 -14.90
N GLY A 233 -26.37 5.26 -15.99
CA GLY A 233 -26.82 3.86 -15.94
C GLY A 233 -25.77 2.92 -15.33
N LEU A 234 -24.49 3.08 -15.72
CA LEU A 234 -23.41 2.28 -15.14
C LEU A 234 -23.19 2.61 -13.66
N GLN A 235 -23.25 3.89 -13.28
CA GLN A 235 -23.10 4.32 -11.88
C GLN A 235 -24.21 3.75 -10.98
N ILE A 236 -25.47 3.77 -11.42
CA ILE A 236 -26.59 3.16 -10.68
C ILE A 236 -26.40 1.63 -10.57
N PHE A 237 -26.00 0.97 -11.67
CA PHE A 237 -25.73 -0.48 -11.65
C PHE A 237 -24.61 -0.86 -10.67
N LEU A 238 -23.48 -0.14 -10.70
CA LEU A 238 -22.35 -0.35 -9.78
C LEU A 238 -22.75 -0.14 -8.32
N LEU A 239 -23.55 0.89 -8.03
CA LEU A 239 -24.07 1.17 -6.69
C LEU A 239 -25.00 0.05 -6.21
N VAL A 240 -25.91 -0.43 -7.06
CA VAL A 240 -26.82 -1.55 -6.73
C VAL A 240 -26.04 -2.84 -6.44
N VAL A 241 -25.03 -3.17 -7.24
CA VAL A 241 -24.16 -4.35 -6.99
C VAL A 241 -23.41 -4.21 -5.66
N ALA A 242 -22.84 -3.03 -5.36
CA ALA A 242 -22.19 -2.78 -4.08
C ALA A 242 -23.18 -2.89 -2.89
N MET A 243 -24.38 -2.33 -3.02
CA MET A 243 -25.41 -2.42 -1.98
C MET A 243 -25.92 -3.85 -1.76
N VAL A 244 -26.00 -4.69 -2.80
CA VAL A 244 -26.37 -6.11 -2.68
C VAL A 244 -25.23 -6.97 -2.07
N SER A 245 -23.97 -6.60 -2.28
CA SER A 245 -22.84 -7.34 -1.68
C SER A 245 -22.79 -7.27 -0.15
N VAL A 246 -23.31 -6.20 0.47
CA VAL A 246 -23.26 -6.03 1.94
C VAL A 246 -24.19 -7.02 2.67
N PRO A 247 -25.48 -7.18 2.33
CA PRO A 247 -26.31 -8.26 2.85
C PRO A 247 -25.78 -9.67 2.52
N MET A 248 -25.16 -9.84 1.35
CA MET A 248 -24.56 -11.14 0.97
C MET A 248 -23.39 -11.52 1.88
N LEU A 249 -22.50 -10.57 2.19
CA LEU A 249 -21.38 -10.75 3.12
C LEU A 249 -21.87 -10.97 4.57
N LEU A 250 -22.90 -10.24 5.00
CA LEU A 250 -23.49 -10.35 6.33
C LEU A 250 -24.17 -11.70 6.57
N LEU A 251 -25.04 -12.11 5.65
CA LEU A 251 -25.94 -13.24 5.84
C LEU A 251 -25.43 -14.56 5.25
N GLY A 252 -24.55 -14.52 4.24
CA GLY A 252 -24.12 -15.69 3.48
C GLY A 252 -23.55 -16.81 4.37
N LYS A 253 -22.54 -16.48 5.19
CA LYS A 253 -21.90 -17.42 6.11
C LYS A 253 -22.86 -17.98 7.19
N PRO A 254 -23.57 -17.17 8.01
CA PRO A 254 -24.47 -17.70 9.03
C PRO A 254 -25.65 -18.49 8.44
N LEU A 255 -26.25 -18.05 7.32
CA LEU A 255 -27.32 -18.79 6.66
C LEU A 255 -26.84 -20.14 6.10
N TYR A 256 -25.63 -20.20 5.51
CA TYR A 256 -25.06 -21.45 5.01
C TYR A 256 -24.80 -22.47 6.13
N LEU A 257 -24.20 -22.05 7.26
CA LEU A 257 -24.00 -22.94 8.41
C LEU A 257 -25.33 -23.37 9.04
N HIS A 258 -26.31 -22.47 9.16
CA HIS A 258 -27.64 -22.80 9.67
C HIS A 258 -28.37 -23.80 8.75
N TRP A 259 -28.29 -23.61 7.43
CA TRP A 259 -28.86 -24.55 6.45
C TRP A 259 -28.18 -25.92 6.53
N LEU A 260 -26.85 -25.97 6.61
CA LEU A 260 -26.09 -27.21 6.77
C LEU A 260 -26.47 -27.95 8.06
N TYR A 261 -26.63 -27.23 9.18
CA TYR A 261 -27.03 -27.80 10.47
C TYR A 261 -28.49 -28.32 10.46
N ARG A 262 -29.41 -27.58 9.83
CA ARG A 262 -30.84 -27.95 9.72
C ARG A 262 -31.05 -29.10 8.74
N GLY A 263 -30.38 -29.08 7.59
CA GLY A 263 -30.33 -30.17 6.62
C GLY A 263 -29.65 -31.43 7.18
N GLY A 264 -28.58 -31.25 7.95
CA GLY A 264 -27.93 -32.33 8.71
C GLY A 264 -28.89 -33.02 9.68
N LYS A 265 -29.72 -32.27 10.41
CA LYS A 265 -30.77 -32.85 11.28
C LYS A 265 -31.85 -33.61 10.49
N ALA A 266 -32.25 -33.12 9.31
CA ALA A 266 -33.19 -33.83 8.43
C ALA A 266 -32.60 -35.15 7.89
N LEU A 267 -31.35 -35.13 7.41
CA LEU A 267 -30.67 -36.31 6.89
C LEU A 267 -30.35 -37.34 7.99
N ARG A 268 -29.95 -36.88 9.18
CA ARG A 268 -29.67 -37.74 10.34
C ARG A 268 -30.95 -38.37 10.91
N ARG A 269 -32.10 -37.69 10.84
CA ARG A 269 -33.43 -38.31 11.10
C ARG A 269 -33.80 -39.39 10.08
N ARG A 270 -33.32 -39.30 8.83
CA ARG A 270 -33.59 -40.30 7.78
C ARG A 270 -32.62 -41.49 7.79
N ARG A 271 -31.49 -41.38 8.50
CA ARG A 271 -30.44 -42.43 8.62
C ARG A 271 -30.43 -43.07 10.02
N GLY A 272 -31.62 -43.43 10.52
CA GLY A 272 -31.83 -44.01 11.85
C GLY A 272 -31.69 -45.54 11.94
N TYR A 273 -31.45 -46.23 10.82
CA TYR A 273 -31.35 -47.71 10.77
C TYR A 273 -30.20 -48.16 9.85
N GLU A 274 -29.00 -48.29 10.41
CA GLU A 274 -27.90 -49.19 10.01
C GLU A 274 -26.80 -49.08 11.08
N ARG A 275 -26.20 -50.14 11.62
CA ARG A 275 -26.46 -51.58 11.46
C ARG A 275 -26.01 -52.30 12.75
N VAL A 276 -26.85 -53.15 13.34
CA VAL A 276 -26.48 -54.01 14.47
C VAL A 276 -25.85 -55.31 13.96
N ARG A 277 -24.89 -55.87 14.73
CA ARG A 277 -24.27 -57.21 14.59
C ARG A 277 -23.39 -57.43 13.35
N ARG A 278 -22.07 -57.56 13.58
CA ARG A 278 -21.46 -58.88 13.82
C ARG A 278 -20.42 -58.81 14.95
N VAL A 279 -20.21 -59.96 15.57
CA VAL A 279 -19.13 -60.29 16.52
C VAL A 279 -18.16 -61.22 15.76
N SER A 280 -17.02 -61.54 16.37
CA SER A 280 -15.88 -62.27 15.81
C SER A 280 -14.95 -61.43 14.93
N GLU A 281 -13.62 -61.50 15.01
CA GLU A 281 -12.67 -61.94 16.08
C GLU A 281 -11.28 -61.78 15.44
N ASP A 282 -10.39 -60.95 16.00
CA ASP A 282 -8.94 -61.23 16.08
C ASP A 282 -8.23 -60.20 17.00
N ASP A 283 -7.03 -60.57 17.47
CA ASP A 283 -6.23 -59.88 18.49
C ASP A 283 -5.37 -58.70 17.95
N GLY A 284 -4.82 -57.81 18.79
CA GLY A 284 -4.92 -57.72 20.25
C GLY A 284 -3.89 -56.73 20.86
N SER A 285 -3.59 -56.91 22.15
CA SER A 285 -2.70 -56.11 23.03
C SER A 285 -3.22 -54.74 23.53
N ILE A 286 -2.99 -54.32 24.79
CA ILE A 286 -3.06 -55.00 26.11
C ILE A 286 -3.07 -53.90 27.22
N THR A 287 -4.00 -53.98 28.16
CA THR A 287 -3.99 -53.29 29.48
C THR A 287 -3.27 -54.17 30.52
N SER A 288 -2.81 -53.76 31.71
CA SER A 288 -2.86 -52.51 32.51
C SER A 288 -1.45 -52.28 33.14
N THR A 289 -1.15 -51.48 34.18
CA THR A 289 -1.64 -51.30 35.58
C THR A 289 -1.27 -49.88 36.08
N CYS A 290 -1.66 -49.37 37.27
CA CYS A 290 -2.24 -49.96 38.48
C CYS A 290 -3.42 -49.15 39.01
N ASP A 291 -4.27 -49.80 39.82
CA ASP A 291 -5.22 -49.19 40.75
C ASP A 291 -5.06 -49.91 42.10
N ASP A 292 -5.06 -49.13 43.19
CA ASP A 292 -4.97 -49.56 44.59
C ASP A 292 -5.18 -48.33 45.52
N ASP A 293 -6.04 -48.26 46.54
CA ASP A 293 -7.34 -48.90 46.91
C ASP A 293 -7.95 -48.00 48.06
N GLU A 294 -9.17 -48.05 48.63
CA GLU A 294 -10.36 -48.92 48.59
C GLU A 294 -11.63 -48.05 48.97
N GLU A 295 -12.65 -48.61 49.64
CA GLU A 295 -13.81 -48.01 50.36
C GLU A 295 -15.08 -47.48 49.60
N GLU A 296 -16.21 -47.78 50.25
CA GLU A 296 -17.61 -47.79 49.81
C GLU A 296 -18.28 -46.41 49.57
N GLY A 297 -19.30 -46.36 48.70
CA GLY A 297 -20.22 -45.21 48.63
C GLY A 297 -21.30 -45.30 47.53
N VAL A 298 -22.57 -45.46 47.91
CA VAL A 298 -23.71 -45.50 46.97
C VAL A 298 -24.18 -44.09 46.63
N ASP A 299 -24.06 -43.67 45.36
CA ASP A 299 -25.21 -43.08 44.64
C ASP A 299 -25.10 -43.16 43.10
N GLY A 300 -26.24 -43.25 42.43
CA GLY A 300 -26.35 -43.54 40.99
C GLY A 300 -26.24 -42.33 40.08
N LEU A 301 -25.06 -41.69 39.99
CA LEU A 301 -24.87 -40.52 39.13
C LEU A 301 -24.61 -40.90 37.66
N THR A 302 -25.51 -40.49 36.77
CA THR A 302 -25.36 -40.70 35.31
C THR A 302 -24.13 -40.00 34.75
N ILE A 303 -23.31 -40.71 33.97
CA ILE A 303 -22.21 -40.11 33.20
C ILE A 303 -22.81 -39.11 32.22
N ARG A 304 -22.67 -37.82 32.54
CA ARG A 304 -23.25 -36.74 31.75
C ARG A 304 -22.35 -36.47 30.55
N GLU A 305 -22.69 -37.08 29.40
CA GLU A 305 -22.07 -36.75 28.12
C GLU A 305 -21.96 -35.22 27.98
N ALA A 306 -20.74 -34.72 27.75
CA ALA A 306 -20.53 -33.30 27.56
C ALA A 306 -21.35 -32.85 26.33
N PRO A 307 -22.33 -31.94 26.49
CA PRO A 307 -23.27 -31.65 25.43
C PRO A 307 -22.51 -31.12 24.21
N PRO A 308 -22.78 -31.63 22.99
CA PRO A 308 -22.08 -31.17 21.80
C PRO A 308 -22.29 -29.67 21.66
N LYS A 309 -21.18 -28.91 21.62
CA LYS A 309 -21.17 -27.43 21.63
C LYS A 309 -22.34 -26.90 20.82
N GLN A 310 -23.27 -26.24 21.50
CA GLN A 310 -24.46 -25.72 20.83
C GLN A 310 -23.98 -24.77 19.72
N PHE A 311 -24.52 -24.96 18.52
CA PHE A 311 -24.23 -24.06 17.40
C PHE A 311 -24.96 -22.76 17.69
N ASP A 312 -24.30 -21.84 18.39
CA ASP A 312 -24.86 -20.54 18.67
C ASP A 312 -24.84 -19.69 17.40
N PHE A 313 -26.03 -19.57 16.81
CA PHE A 313 -26.25 -18.77 15.62
C PHE A 313 -26.08 -17.28 15.90
N ALA A 314 -26.31 -16.81 17.14
CA ALA A 314 -26.13 -15.42 17.52
C ALA A 314 -24.64 -15.05 17.55
N ASP A 315 -23.76 -15.90 18.11
CA ASP A 315 -22.30 -15.69 18.10
C ASP A 315 -21.75 -15.61 16.67
N VAL A 316 -22.16 -16.56 15.81
CA VAL A 316 -21.72 -16.60 14.41
C VAL A 316 -22.22 -15.39 13.62
N LEU A 317 -23.46 -14.96 13.87
CA LEU A 317 -24.05 -13.76 13.25
C LEU A 317 -23.38 -12.48 13.74
N LEU A 318 -23.12 -12.35 15.05
CA LEU A 318 -22.47 -11.19 15.67
C LEU A 318 -21.04 -11.02 15.14
N HIS A 319 -20.26 -12.10 15.11
CA HIS A 319 -18.89 -12.07 14.58
C HIS A 319 -18.88 -11.73 13.08
N GLN A 320 -19.81 -12.28 12.27
CA GLN A 320 -19.92 -11.94 10.85
C GLN A 320 -20.41 -10.49 10.64
N ALA A 321 -21.26 -9.96 11.52
CA ALA A 321 -21.71 -8.56 11.47
C ALA A 321 -20.55 -7.58 11.75
N ILE A 322 -19.75 -7.85 12.78
CA ILE A 322 -18.53 -7.08 13.10
C ILE A 322 -17.58 -7.10 11.89
N HIS A 323 -17.29 -8.29 11.35
CA HIS A 323 -16.44 -8.45 10.16
C HIS A 323 -16.97 -7.69 8.93
N THR A 324 -18.28 -7.70 8.70
CA THR A 324 -18.92 -6.99 7.58
C THR A 324 -18.76 -5.46 7.74
N ILE A 325 -19.01 -4.94 8.95
CA ILE A 325 -18.89 -3.52 9.25
C ILE A 325 -17.43 -3.06 9.17
N GLU A 326 -16.51 -3.81 9.77
CA GLU A 326 -15.06 -3.53 9.70
C GLU A 326 -14.56 -3.57 8.26
N PHE A 327 -14.96 -4.56 7.45
CA PHE A 327 -14.57 -4.62 6.05
C PHE A 327 -15.07 -3.41 5.26
N CYS A 328 -16.35 -3.04 5.39
CA CYS A 328 -16.95 -1.97 4.60
C CYS A 328 -16.37 -0.60 4.96
N LEU A 329 -16.33 -0.26 6.25
CA LEU A 329 -15.75 1.01 6.74
C LEU A 329 -14.23 1.03 6.53
N GLY A 330 -13.55 -0.10 6.77
CA GLY A 330 -12.12 -0.27 6.58
C GLY A 330 -11.69 -0.11 5.13
N CYS A 331 -12.46 -0.57 4.14
CA CYS A 331 -12.15 -0.33 2.73
C CYS A 331 -12.17 1.16 2.35
N ILE A 332 -13.10 1.94 2.91
CA ILE A 332 -13.15 3.40 2.70
C ILE A 332 -11.96 4.07 3.41
N SER A 333 -11.75 3.76 4.70
CA SER A 333 -10.68 4.32 5.52
C SER A 333 -9.28 4.00 4.97
N ASN A 334 -9.04 2.75 4.61
CA ASN A 334 -7.75 2.30 4.04
C ASN A 334 -7.49 2.98 2.69
N THR A 335 -8.49 3.14 1.82
CA THR A 335 -8.32 3.88 0.56
C THR A 335 -7.89 5.33 0.79
N ALA A 336 -8.53 6.02 1.74
CA ALA A 336 -8.12 7.37 2.14
C ALA A 336 -6.71 7.40 2.75
N SER A 337 -6.33 6.37 3.51
CA SER A 337 -5.00 6.25 4.14
C SER A 337 -3.85 6.24 3.12
N TYR A 338 -4.05 5.73 1.89
CA TYR A 338 -3.03 5.76 0.83
C TYR A 338 -2.68 7.16 0.33
N LEU A 339 -3.52 8.19 0.57
CA LEU A 339 -3.17 9.59 0.29
C LEU A 339 -1.90 10.05 1.01
N ARG A 340 -1.50 9.36 2.09
CA ARG A 340 -0.21 9.53 2.77
C ARG A 340 0.99 9.36 1.83
N LEU A 341 0.90 8.49 0.82
CA LEU A 341 1.95 8.32 -0.19
C LEU A 341 2.18 9.63 -0.97
N TRP A 342 1.11 10.32 -1.33
CA TRP A 342 1.20 11.64 -1.98
C TRP A 342 1.72 12.70 -1.01
N ALA A 343 1.12 12.81 0.19
CA ALA A 343 1.42 13.87 1.13
C ALA A 343 2.91 13.93 1.51
N LEU A 344 3.51 12.78 1.85
CA LEU A 344 4.94 12.72 2.21
C LEU A 344 5.85 12.90 0.98
N SER A 345 5.44 12.42 -0.20
CA SER A 345 6.16 12.64 -1.46
C SER A 345 6.12 14.08 -1.96
N LEU A 346 5.15 14.88 -1.49
CA LEU A 346 5.11 16.32 -1.71
C LEU A 346 5.98 17.04 -0.68
N ALA A 347 5.88 16.66 0.61
CA ALA A 347 6.71 17.22 1.68
C ALA A 347 8.21 17.06 1.39
N HIS A 348 8.66 15.85 1.06
CA HIS A 348 10.06 15.53 0.78
C HIS A 348 10.65 16.40 -0.36
N ALA A 349 9.91 16.52 -1.47
CA ALA A 349 10.33 17.33 -2.61
C ALA A 349 10.40 18.83 -2.28
N GLN A 350 9.45 19.33 -1.47
CA GLN A 350 9.44 20.74 -1.04
C GLN A 350 10.50 21.05 0.01
N LEU A 351 10.78 20.16 0.96
CA LEU A 351 11.86 20.34 1.94
C LEU A 351 13.24 20.31 1.24
N SER A 352 13.40 19.42 0.25
CA SER A 352 14.59 19.37 -0.62
C SER A 352 14.77 20.65 -1.44
N GLU A 353 13.69 21.20 -2.01
CA GLU A 353 13.73 22.47 -2.74
C GLU A 353 14.09 23.65 -1.82
N VAL A 354 13.49 23.74 -0.62
CA VAL A 354 13.78 24.81 0.35
C VAL A 354 15.24 24.72 0.81
N LEU A 355 15.76 23.52 1.07
CA LEU A 355 17.17 23.34 1.45
C LEU A 355 18.13 23.80 0.34
N TRP A 356 17.85 23.44 -0.92
CA TRP A 356 18.62 23.93 -2.07
C TRP A 356 18.50 25.46 -2.24
N ALA A 357 17.30 26.01 -2.06
CA ALA A 357 17.02 27.42 -2.24
C ALA A 357 17.65 28.32 -1.17
N MET A 358 17.76 27.85 0.07
CA MET A 358 18.35 28.60 1.18
C MET A 358 19.87 28.42 1.27
N VAL A 359 20.39 27.20 1.08
CA VAL A 359 21.83 26.90 1.27
C VAL A 359 22.61 27.01 -0.04
N MET A 360 22.32 26.16 -1.02
CA MET A 360 23.11 26.08 -2.25
C MET A 360 22.99 27.32 -3.13
N ARG A 361 21.80 27.91 -3.25
CA ARG A 361 21.58 29.16 -4.02
C ARG A 361 22.39 30.34 -3.46
N LEU A 362 22.61 30.40 -2.15
CA LEU A 362 23.40 31.45 -1.51
C LEU A 362 24.89 31.29 -1.83
N GLY A 363 25.45 30.08 -1.68
CA GLY A 363 26.84 29.79 -2.04
C GLY A 363 27.16 30.05 -3.51
N LEU A 364 26.25 29.66 -4.42
CA LEU A 364 26.42 29.82 -5.87
C LEU A 364 26.30 31.28 -6.37
N ARG A 365 25.91 32.25 -5.52
CA ARG A 365 25.78 33.66 -5.91
C ARG A 365 27.13 34.40 -5.94
N ILE A 366 28.17 33.87 -5.30
CA ILE A 366 29.47 34.54 -5.15
C ILE A 366 30.43 34.05 -6.25
N THR A 367 30.56 34.84 -7.32
CA THR A 367 31.34 34.49 -8.53
C THR A 367 32.84 34.82 -8.45
N THR A 368 33.34 35.35 -7.33
CA THR A 368 34.76 35.68 -7.15
C THR A 368 35.59 34.43 -6.84
N LYS A 369 36.92 34.51 -6.98
CA LYS A 369 37.82 33.40 -6.57
C LYS A 369 37.68 33.00 -5.10
N VAL A 370 37.27 33.95 -4.23
CA VAL A 370 36.94 33.70 -2.82
C VAL A 370 35.67 32.86 -2.67
N GLY A 371 34.71 33.00 -3.59
CA GLY A 371 33.48 32.22 -3.64
C GLY A 371 33.71 30.71 -3.73
N VAL A 372 34.78 30.26 -4.40
CA VAL A 372 35.14 28.83 -4.46
C VAL A 372 35.55 28.30 -3.09
N VAL A 373 36.31 29.07 -2.31
CA VAL A 373 36.72 28.72 -0.94
C VAL A 373 35.50 28.72 0.00
N PHE A 374 34.58 29.66 -0.20
CA PHE A 374 33.32 29.74 0.57
C PHE A 374 32.30 28.64 0.20
N LEU A 375 32.32 28.14 -1.04
CA LEU A 375 31.42 27.08 -1.50
C LEU A 375 31.67 25.74 -0.80
N VAL A 376 32.91 25.42 -0.44
CA VAL A 376 33.28 24.17 0.24
C VAL A 376 32.56 23.98 1.59
N PRO A 377 32.65 24.90 2.57
CA PRO A 377 31.91 24.76 3.83
C PRO A 377 30.38 24.88 3.65
N VAL A 378 29.89 25.67 2.68
CA VAL A 378 28.45 25.73 2.37
C VAL A 378 27.94 24.38 1.84
N PHE A 379 28.70 23.71 0.96
CA PHE A 379 28.40 22.37 0.49
C PHE A 379 28.53 21.33 1.61
N GLY A 380 29.52 21.45 2.51
CA GLY A 380 29.63 20.59 3.69
C GLY A 380 28.42 20.69 4.64
N LEU A 381 27.90 21.90 4.84
CA LEU A 381 26.66 22.14 5.58
C LEU A 381 25.45 21.52 4.86
N PHE A 382 25.32 21.74 3.54
CA PHE A 382 24.25 21.14 2.73
C PHE A 382 24.28 19.60 2.76
N ALA A 383 25.47 18.99 2.63
CA ALA A 383 25.66 17.54 2.72
C ALA A 383 25.30 16.99 4.12
N THR A 384 25.67 17.71 5.19
CA THR A 384 25.32 17.31 6.56
C THR A 384 23.81 17.40 6.82
N LEU A 385 23.15 18.45 6.32
CA LEU A 385 21.71 18.64 6.47
C LEU A 385 20.88 17.68 5.60
N THR A 386 21.30 17.39 4.37
CA THR A 386 20.65 16.37 3.52
C THR A 386 20.74 14.98 4.14
N VAL A 387 21.92 14.57 4.64
CA VAL A 387 22.08 13.25 5.28
C VAL A 387 21.25 13.16 6.58
N SER A 388 21.31 14.18 7.44
CA SER A 388 20.62 14.15 8.74
C SER A 388 19.09 14.28 8.63
N ILE A 389 18.60 15.30 7.91
CA ILE A 389 17.17 15.62 7.87
C ILE A 389 16.45 14.80 6.79
N LEU A 390 16.93 14.86 5.55
CA LEU A 390 16.26 14.24 4.41
C LEU A 390 16.47 12.71 4.41
N LEU A 391 17.71 12.20 4.48
CA LEU A 391 17.92 10.74 4.44
C LEU A 391 17.54 10.04 5.75
N VAL A 392 17.97 10.53 6.92
CA VAL A 392 17.72 9.80 8.18
C VAL A 392 16.32 10.08 8.73
N MET A 393 15.94 11.33 9.00
CA MET A 393 14.65 11.60 9.65
C MET A 393 13.44 11.38 8.72
N GLU A 394 13.41 11.99 7.52
CA GLU A 394 12.30 11.74 6.59
C GLU A 394 12.31 10.32 6.01
N GLY A 395 13.48 9.75 5.74
CA GLY A 395 13.60 8.34 5.32
C GLY A 395 13.03 7.36 6.35
N LEU A 396 13.30 7.56 7.66
CA LEU A 396 12.70 6.74 8.71
C LEU A 396 11.18 6.93 8.81
N SER A 397 10.69 8.17 8.67
CA SER A 397 9.25 8.47 8.64
C SER A 397 8.55 7.77 7.46
N ALA A 398 9.12 7.87 6.25
CA ALA A 398 8.63 7.18 5.06
C ALA A 398 8.67 5.66 5.20
N PHE A 399 9.69 5.11 5.85
CA PHE A 399 9.78 3.68 6.15
C PHE A 399 8.67 3.21 7.10
N LEU A 400 8.48 3.90 8.24
CA LEU A 400 7.44 3.55 9.21
C LEU A 400 6.02 3.67 8.63
N HIS A 401 5.79 4.69 7.79
CA HIS A 401 4.52 4.85 7.09
C HIS A 401 4.29 3.80 5.99
N ALA A 402 5.34 3.38 5.27
CA ALA A 402 5.26 2.26 4.33
C ALA A 402 5.03 0.92 5.06
N LEU A 403 5.66 0.70 6.22
CA LEU A 403 5.44 -0.48 7.07
C LEU A 403 3.98 -0.54 7.55
N ARG A 404 3.42 0.58 8.05
CA ARG A 404 2.00 0.65 8.44
C ARG A 404 1.06 0.24 7.31
N LEU A 405 1.30 0.74 6.07
CA LEU A 405 0.55 0.35 4.86
C LEU A 405 0.62 -1.15 4.52
N HIS A 406 1.60 -1.89 5.03
CA HIS A 406 1.64 -3.36 4.93
C HIS A 406 0.90 -4.02 6.11
N TRP A 407 1.03 -3.48 7.33
CA TRP A 407 0.45 -4.08 8.54
C TRP A 407 -1.07 -3.90 8.65
N VAL A 408 -1.58 -2.69 8.45
CA VAL A 408 -3.02 -2.39 8.66
C VAL A 408 -3.78 -2.49 7.34
N GLU A 409 -3.28 -1.88 6.27
CA GLU A 409 -4.01 -1.75 5.01
C GLU A 409 -3.88 -2.97 4.06
N PHE A 410 -2.95 -3.90 4.31
CA PHE A 410 -2.71 -5.10 3.46
C PHE A 410 -2.87 -6.42 4.23
N GLN A 411 -2.17 -6.63 5.35
CA GLN A 411 -2.25 -7.89 6.12
C GLN A 411 -3.66 -8.16 6.66
N ASN A 412 -4.41 -7.13 7.07
CA ASN A 412 -5.79 -7.26 7.57
C ASN A 412 -6.82 -7.74 6.51
N LYS A 413 -6.38 -8.17 5.32
CA LYS A 413 -7.23 -8.81 4.29
C LYS A 413 -7.01 -10.31 4.13
N PHE A 414 -5.96 -10.89 4.71
CA PHE A 414 -5.67 -12.34 4.58
C PHE A 414 -4.97 -12.98 5.79
N TYR A 415 -4.35 -12.18 6.68
CA TYR A 415 -3.54 -12.67 7.79
C TYR A 415 -4.30 -12.58 9.12
N HIS A 416 -4.82 -13.70 9.59
CA HIS A 416 -5.62 -13.77 10.83
C HIS A 416 -4.80 -13.74 12.14
N GLY A 417 -3.47 -13.62 12.09
CA GLY A 417 -2.60 -13.48 13.28
C GLY A 417 -2.46 -14.71 14.18
N THR A 418 -3.27 -15.75 14.01
CA THR A 418 -3.27 -16.95 14.86
C THR A 418 -2.12 -17.91 14.53
N GLY A 419 -1.08 -17.95 15.37
CA GLY A 419 -0.01 -18.94 15.28
C GLY A 419 1.01 -18.83 16.42
N VAL A 420 1.73 -19.91 16.68
CA VAL A 420 2.87 -19.94 17.61
C VAL A 420 4.16 -19.83 16.79
N LYS A 421 5.11 -18.99 17.21
CA LYS A 421 6.42 -18.91 16.55
C LYS A 421 7.14 -20.25 16.74
N PHE A 422 7.50 -20.91 15.64
CA PHE A 422 8.36 -22.10 15.70
C PHE A 422 9.72 -21.72 16.29
N LEU A 423 10.06 -22.37 17.40
CA LEU A 423 11.35 -22.27 18.09
C LEU A 423 11.87 -23.70 18.26
N PRO A 424 12.77 -24.18 17.39
CA PRO A 424 13.39 -25.48 17.58
C PRO A 424 14.32 -25.43 18.79
N PHE A 425 14.55 -26.60 19.40
CA PHE A 425 15.63 -26.76 20.37
C PHE A 425 16.97 -26.76 19.63
N ASP A 426 17.75 -25.69 19.80
CA ASP A 426 19.07 -25.51 19.20
C ASP A 426 20.03 -24.90 20.23
N PHE A 427 21.20 -25.51 20.39
CA PHE A 427 22.26 -25.02 21.27
C PHE A 427 22.79 -23.64 20.84
N SER A 428 22.63 -23.23 19.57
CA SER A 428 22.99 -21.88 19.11
C SER A 428 22.15 -20.75 19.72
N HIS A 429 21.04 -21.08 20.40
CA HIS A 429 20.17 -20.14 21.09
C HIS A 429 20.41 -20.07 22.62
N LEU A 430 21.30 -20.90 23.18
CA LEU A 430 21.73 -20.72 24.57
C LEU A 430 22.54 -19.42 24.69
N PRO A 431 22.28 -18.57 25.70
CA PRO A 431 23.15 -17.44 25.97
C PRO A 431 24.55 -17.95 26.35
N SER A 432 25.57 -17.28 25.83
CA SER A 432 26.97 -17.71 25.85
C SER A 432 27.66 -17.53 27.22
N VAL A 433 27.00 -17.95 28.30
CA VAL A 433 27.53 -17.98 29.67
C VAL A 433 28.72 -18.93 29.76
N PHE A 434 28.63 -20.09 29.09
CA PHE A 434 29.73 -21.06 28.93
C PHE A 434 30.87 -20.59 28.00
N GLU A 435 30.78 -19.40 27.40
CA GLU A 435 31.85 -18.81 26.57
C GLU A 435 32.72 -17.82 27.37
N GLN A 436 32.41 -17.58 28.66
CA GLN A 436 33.27 -16.82 29.58
C GLN A 436 34.25 -17.71 30.36
N ASP A 437 33.88 -18.97 30.64
CA ASP A 437 34.77 -19.97 31.23
C ASP A 437 35.58 -20.64 30.10
N GLY A 438 36.78 -20.12 29.84
CA GLY A 438 37.60 -20.45 28.67
C GLY A 438 38.12 -21.89 28.61
N LEU A 439 37.29 -22.82 28.14
CA LEU A 439 37.63 -24.22 27.86
C LEU A 439 37.16 -24.68 26.47
N LEU A 440 37.72 -24.08 25.41
CA LEU A 440 37.98 -24.71 24.10
C LEU A 440 38.94 -23.85 23.24
#